data_AF-A0A0G0XTF3-F1
#
_entry.id   AF-A0A0G0XTF3-F1
#
_cell.length_a   1.000
_cell.length_b   1.000
_cell.length_c   1.000
_cell.angle_alpha   90.00
_cell.angle_beta   90.00
_cell.angle_gamma   90.00
#
_symmetry.space_group_name_H-M   'P 1'
#
loop_
_entity.id
_entity.type
_entity.pdbx_description
1 polymer ?
#
loop_
_entity_poly.entity_id
_entity_poly.type
_entity_poly.pdbx_seq_one_letter_code
_entity_poly.pdbx_strand_id
1 'polypeptide(L)'
;MTNNFEVIDERYEASHHAFKSYAIGFVLSLLFTIVPYFLVIKRLFGDQSLILAVVFFAVAQFFVQVVFFLHLHKKSRPRWNMIVFIFTILIVAILVVGSLWVMRNLDYNMTKVFDLNTNEGYMLEKK
;
A
#
# COMPACT_ATOMS: atom_id res chain seq x y z
N MET A 1 -29.92 -34.20 29.72
CA MET A 1 -29.92 -34.09 28.24
C MET A 1 -30.15 -32.63 27.83
N THR A 2 -29.27 -31.71 28.20
CA THR A 2 -29.41 -30.26 27.89
C THR A 2 -28.12 -29.60 27.40
N ASN A 3 -26.97 -30.28 27.52
CA ASN A 3 -25.67 -29.68 27.19
C ASN A 3 -25.32 -29.63 25.69
N ASN A 4 -26.21 -30.10 24.80
CA ASN A 4 -25.95 -30.14 23.35
C ASN A 4 -26.63 -29.01 22.58
N PHE A 5 -27.70 -28.40 23.11
CA PHE A 5 -28.43 -27.34 22.42
C PHE A 5 -27.73 -25.98 22.61
N GLU A 6 -27.21 -25.71 23.80
CA GLU A 6 -26.47 -24.48 24.15
C GLU A 6 -25.12 -24.37 23.40
N VAL A 7 -24.44 -25.51 23.16
CA VAL A 7 -23.17 -25.57 22.42
C VAL A 7 -23.34 -25.31 20.91
N ILE A 8 -24.55 -25.50 20.35
CA ILE A 8 -24.82 -25.24 18.93
C ILE A 8 -25.07 -23.74 18.68
N ASP A 9 -25.72 -23.04 19.62
CA ASP A 9 -26.02 -21.61 19.49
C ASP A 9 -24.75 -20.74 19.59
N GLU A 10 -23.86 -21.02 20.57
CA GLU A 10 -22.56 -20.32 20.69
C GLU A 10 -21.68 -20.48 19.42
N ARG A 11 -21.70 -21.66 18.79
CA ARG A 11 -20.94 -21.91 17.56
C ARG A 11 -21.54 -21.18 16.36
N TYR A 12 -22.87 -21.01 16.33
CA TYR A 12 -23.57 -20.32 15.24
C TYR A 12 -23.35 -18.79 15.33
N GLU A 13 -23.44 -18.21 16.53
CA GLU A 13 -23.14 -16.78 16.75
C GLU A 13 -21.66 -16.44 16.51
N ALA A 14 -20.72 -17.25 17.02
CA ALA A 14 -19.29 -17.02 16.83
C ALA A 14 -18.85 -17.10 15.36
N SER A 15 -19.49 -17.98 14.57
CA SER A 15 -19.23 -18.12 13.13
C SER A 15 -19.77 -16.93 12.33
N HIS A 16 -20.95 -16.41 12.69
CA HIS A 16 -21.51 -15.20 12.07
C HIS A 16 -20.67 -13.95 12.35
N HIS A 17 -20.14 -13.82 13.56
CA HIS A 17 -19.34 -12.65 13.94
C HIS A 17 -17.99 -12.60 13.20
N ALA A 18 -17.36 -13.76 12.98
CA ALA A 18 -16.13 -13.88 12.20
C ALA A 18 -16.32 -13.53 10.71
N PHE A 19 -17.46 -13.90 10.11
CA PHE A 19 -17.79 -13.58 8.72
C PHE A 19 -18.11 -12.10 8.53
N LYS A 20 -18.84 -11.49 9.49
CA LYS A 20 -19.22 -10.08 9.45
C LYS A 20 -17.99 -9.15 9.48
N SER A 21 -16.95 -9.51 10.23
CA SER A 21 -15.70 -8.75 10.30
C SER A 21 -14.90 -8.76 8.97
N TYR A 22 -14.88 -9.87 8.23
CA TYR A 22 -14.27 -9.89 6.89
C TYR A 22 -15.10 -9.11 5.88
N ALA A 23 -16.42 -9.25 5.93
CA ALA A 23 -17.31 -8.52 5.04
C ALA A 23 -17.21 -7.00 5.23
N ILE A 24 -17.09 -6.51 6.48
CA ILE A 24 -16.92 -5.09 6.75
C ILE A 24 -15.62 -4.55 6.15
N GLY A 25 -14.52 -5.30 6.24
CA GLY A 25 -13.23 -4.93 5.68
C GLY A 25 -13.21 -4.91 4.16
N PHE A 26 -13.88 -5.88 3.54
CA PHE A 26 -14.08 -5.94 2.11
C PHE A 26 -14.85 -4.72 1.60
N VAL A 27 -15.95 -4.35 2.26
CA VAL A 27 -16.75 -3.18 1.89
C VAL A 27 -15.97 -1.87 2.09
N LEU A 28 -15.19 -1.75 3.17
CA LEU A 28 -14.35 -0.57 3.41
C LEU A 28 -13.28 -0.39 2.32
N SER A 29 -12.61 -1.48 1.94
CA SER A 29 -11.61 -1.48 0.84
C SER A 29 -12.25 -1.11 -0.50
N LEU A 30 -13.46 -1.59 -0.76
CA LEU A 30 -14.20 -1.27 -1.97
C LEU A 30 -14.57 0.23 -2.01
N LEU A 31 -15.06 0.78 -0.90
CA LEU A 31 -15.37 2.21 -0.77
C LEU A 31 -14.12 3.08 -0.98
N PHE A 32 -13.00 2.72 -0.35
CA PHE A 32 -11.72 3.43 -0.51
C PHE A 32 -11.15 3.37 -1.93
N THR A 33 -11.58 2.43 -2.76
CA THR A 33 -11.19 2.35 -4.18
C THR A 33 -12.13 3.15 -5.07
N ILE A 34 -13.44 3.12 -4.79
CA ILE A 34 -14.46 3.80 -5.58
C ILE A 34 -14.33 5.33 -5.45
N VAL A 35 -14.04 5.84 -4.26
CA VAL A 35 -13.86 7.28 -4.02
C VAL A 35 -12.78 7.91 -4.91
N PRO A 36 -11.51 7.45 -4.90
CA PRO A 36 -10.47 8.00 -5.76
C PRO A 36 -10.76 7.78 -7.25
N TYR A 37 -11.40 6.67 -7.63
CA TYR A 37 -11.81 6.42 -9.02
C TYR A 37 -12.76 7.51 -9.55
N PHE A 38 -13.80 7.85 -8.79
CA PHE A 38 -14.71 8.94 -9.15
C PHE A 38 -14.02 10.31 -9.12
N LEU A 39 -13.10 10.52 -8.16
CA LEU A 39 -12.33 11.75 -8.07
C LEU A 39 -11.48 11.99 -9.33
N VAL A 40 -10.86 10.94 -9.89
CA VAL A 40 -10.07 11.01 -11.12
C VAL A 40 -10.94 11.24 -12.36
N ILE A 41 -12.05 10.51 -12.50
CA ILE A 41 -12.93 10.60 -13.68
C ILE A 41 -13.58 11.98 -13.80
N LYS A 42 -14.04 12.53 -12.68
CA LYS A 42 -14.70 13.84 -12.70
C LYS A 42 -13.71 15.01 -12.85
N ARG A 43 -12.39 14.78 -12.84
CA ARG A 43 -11.33 15.79 -12.90
C ARG A 43 -11.67 17.06 -12.11
N LEU A 44 -12.16 16.88 -10.88
CA LEU A 44 -12.69 17.99 -10.06
C LEU A 44 -11.60 18.95 -9.57
N PHE A 45 -10.34 18.57 -9.72
CA PHE A 45 -9.16 19.32 -9.30
C PHE A 45 -8.16 19.44 -10.45
N GLY A 46 -7.33 20.49 -10.42
CA GLY A 46 -6.20 20.62 -11.35
C GLY A 46 -5.23 19.43 -11.24
N ASP A 47 -4.49 19.15 -12.30
CA ASP A 47 -3.71 17.90 -12.48
C ASP A 47 -2.79 17.58 -11.28
N GLN A 48 -2.13 18.59 -10.70
CA GLN A 48 -1.24 18.39 -9.55
C GLN A 48 -2.00 17.99 -8.27
N SER A 49 -3.15 18.60 -8.02
CA SER A 49 -3.97 18.29 -6.85
C SER A 49 -4.63 16.92 -6.98
N LEU A 50 -4.98 16.52 -8.21
CA LEU A 50 -5.49 15.19 -8.51
C LEU A 50 -4.46 14.10 -8.20
N ILE A 51 -3.21 14.28 -8.65
CA ILE A 51 -2.12 13.34 -8.39
C ILE A 51 -1.89 13.18 -6.88
N LEU A 52 -1.84 14.28 -6.14
CA LEU A 52 -1.62 14.24 -4.69
C LEU A 52 -2.76 13.49 -3.97
N ALA A 53 -4.01 13.76 -4.35
CA ALA A 53 -5.17 13.09 -3.78
C ALA A 53 -5.15 11.58 -4.05
N VAL A 54 -4.83 11.16 -5.28
CA VAL A 54 -4.75 9.74 -5.65
C VAL A 54 -3.65 9.02 -4.88
N VAL A 55 -2.47 9.62 -4.75
CA VAL A 55 -1.37 9.04 -3.97
C VAL A 55 -1.77 8.87 -2.50
N PHE A 56 -2.44 9.87 -1.92
CA PHE A 56 -2.95 9.77 -0.55
C PHE A 56 -3.94 8.61 -0.38
N PHE A 57 -4.92 8.49 -1.28
CA PHE A 57 -5.86 7.37 -1.27
C PHE A 57 -5.18 6.02 -1.49
N ALA A 58 -4.15 5.94 -2.34
CA ALA A 58 -3.41 4.70 -2.57
C ALA A 58 -2.67 4.24 -1.31
N VAL A 59 -2.04 5.16 -0.59
CA VAL A 59 -1.38 4.87 0.70
C VAL A 59 -2.42 4.45 1.75
N ALA A 60 -3.52 5.19 1.89
CA ALA A 60 -4.58 4.83 2.83
C ALA A 60 -5.17 3.44 2.52
N GLN A 61 -5.35 3.12 1.24
CA GLN A 61 -5.86 1.82 0.79
C GLN A 61 -4.91 0.67 1.12
N PHE A 62 -3.59 0.89 1.00
CA PHE A 62 -2.59 -0.09 1.46
C PHE A 62 -2.76 -0.41 2.95
N PHE A 63 -2.98 0.60 3.79
CA PHE A 63 -3.24 0.38 5.23
C PHE A 63 -4.54 -0.38 5.48
N VAL A 64 -5.63 -0.07 4.76
CA VAL A 64 -6.90 -0.80 4.88
C VAL A 64 -6.71 -2.28 4.54
N GLN A 65 -6.02 -2.59 3.44
CA GLN A 65 -5.74 -3.97 3.05
C GLN A 65 -4.91 -4.71 4.10
N VAL A 66 -3.87 -4.07 4.60
CA VAL A 66 -3.04 -4.60 5.68
C VAL A 66 -3.89 -4.90 6.94
N VAL A 67 -4.74 -3.98 7.38
CA VAL A 67 -5.49 -4.17 8.64
C VAL A 67 -6.58 -5.24 8.49
N PHE A 68 -7.31 -5.24 7.36
CA PHE A 68 -8.47 -6.12 7.19
C PHE A 68 -8.15 -7.49 6.61
N PHE A 69 -7.26 -7.58 5.62
CA PHE A 69 -6.89 -8.86 5.01
C PHE A 69 -5.77 -9.55 5.79
N LEU A 70 -4.79 -8.80 6.29
CA LEU A 70 -3.74 -9.36 7.13
C LEU A 70 -4.18 -9.39 8.60
N HIS A 71 -5.29 -10.09 8.84
CA HIS A 71 -5.98 -10.22 10.11
C HIS A 71 -5.13 -10.97 11.15
N LEU A 72 -4.10 -10.31 11.67
CA LEU A 72 -3.09 -10.83 12.60
C LEU A 72 -3.65 -11.26 13.97
N HIS A 73 -4.90 -10.89 14.25
CA HIS A 73 -5.53 -10.93 15.56
C HIS A 73 -6.27 -12.25 15.88
N LYS A 74 -6.29 -13.24 14.97
CA LYS A 74 -7.18 -14.41 15.12
C LYS A 74 -6.67 -15.59 15.94
N LYS A 75 -5.51 -15.50 16.60
CA LYS A 75 -5.05 -16.60 17.47
C LYS A 75 -4.36 -16.11 18.73
N SER A 76 -4.73 -16.73 19.84
CA SER A 76 -4.39 -16.43 21.25
C SER A 76 -2.89 -16.39 21.63
N ARG A 77 -1.94 -16.34 20.68
CA ARG A 77 -0.50 -16.06 20.91
C ARG A 77 0.12 -15.25 19.74
N PRO A 78 -0.15 -13.94 19.60
CA PRO A 78 0.06 -13.21 18.33
C PRO A 78 1.22 -12.18 18.31
N ARG A 79 2.00 -12.01 19.40
CA ARG A 79 3.01 -10.92 19.50
C ARG A 79 4.14 -11.01 18.46
N TRP A 80 4.58 -12.23 18.14
CA TRP A 80 5.67 -12.45 17.19
C TRP A 80 5.29 -12.12 15.74
N ASN A 81 4.04 -12.40 15.35
CA ASN A 81 3.58 -12.10 13.99
C ASN A 81 3.53 -10.58 13.74
N MET A 82 3.17 -9.79 14.77
CA MET A 82 3.15 -8.33 14.70
C MET A 82 4.55 -7.75 14.50
N ILE A 83 5.54 -8.30 15.21
CA ILE A 83 6.95 -7.90 15.09
C ILE A 83 7.49 -8.20 13.70
N VAL A 84 7.24 -9.41 13.16
CA VAL A 84 7.64 -9.77 11.80
C VAL A 84 6.98 -8.84 10.78
N PHE A 85 5.69 -8.54 10.98
CA PHE A 85 4.96 -7.68 10.06
C PHE A 85 5.51 -6.24 10.01
N ILE A 86 5.75 -5.62 11.17
CA ILE A 86 6.34 -4.28 11.25
C ILE A 86 7.74 -4.28 10.64
N PHE A 87 8.53 -5.34 10.89
CA PHE A 87 9.85 -5.50 10.30
C PHE A 87 9.78 -5.59 8.76
N THR A 88 8.81 -6.32 8.20
CA THR A 88 8.59 -6.37 6.75
C THR A 88 8.24 -5.00 6.18
N ILE A 89 7.30 -4.25 6.80
CA ILE A 89 6.97 -2.88 6.35
C ILE A 89 8.21 -1.98 6.38
N LEU A 90 9.01 -2.05 7.45
CA LEU A 90 10.23 -1.26 7.59
C LEU A 90 11.22 -1.57 6.46
N ILE A 91 11.47 -2.85 6.17
CA ILE A 91 12.35 -3.26 5.06
C ILE A 91 11.81 -2.72 3.73
N VAL A 92 10.52 -2.90 3.44
CA VAL A 92 9.90 -2.41 2.20
C VAL A 92 10.05 -0.89 2.08
N ALA A 93 9.83 -0.14 3.17
CA ALA A 93 10.00 1.32 3.18
C ALA A 93 11.46 1.73 2.87
N ILE A 94 12.44 1.06 3.50
CA ILE A 94 13.86 1.30 3.24
C ILE A 94 14.21 0.96 1.78
N LEU A 95 13.71 -0.16 1.24
CA LEU A 95 13.96 -0.56 -0.13
C LEU A 95 13.36 0.42 -1.14
N VAL A 96 12.12 0.89 -0.93
CA VAL A 96 11.46 1.84 -1.83
C VAL A 96 12.14 3.20 -1.78
N VAL A 97 12.36 3.76 -0.58
CA VAL A 97 13.03 5.06 -0.42
C VAL A 97 14.47 4.99 -0.91
N GLY A 98 15.19 3.93 -0.52
CA GLY A 98 16.56 3.69 -0.96
C GLY A 98 16.66 3.51 -2.46
N SER A 99 15.77 2.74 -3.08
CA SER A 99 15.72 2.55 -4.54
C SER A 99 15.44 3.86 -5.28
N LEU A 100 14.45 4.65 -4.83
CA LEU A 100 14.16 5.96 -5.41
C LEU A 100 15.29 6.97 -5.22
N TRP A 101 16.03 6.89 -4.12
CA TRP A 101 17.19 7.73 -3.86
C TRP A 101 18.38 7.33 -4.73
N VAL A 102 18.69 6.04 -4.82
CA VAL A 102 19.77 5.51 -5.65
C VAL A 102 19.51 5.78 -7.12
N MET A 103 18.29 5.54 -7.63
CA MET A 103 17.96 5.85 -9.02
C MET A 103 18.09 7.34 -9.32
N ARG A 104 17.59 8.22 -8.43
CA ARG A 104 17.76 9.67 -8.61
C ARG A 104 19.23 10.06 -8.61
N ASN A 105 20.03 9.57 -7.67
CA ASN A 105 21.46 9.85 -7.61
C ASN A 105 22.21 9.32 -8.85
N LEU A 106 21.87 8.12 -9.31
CA LEU A 106 22.46 7.55 -10.51
C LEU A 106 22.11 8.34 -11.76
N ASP A 107 20.84 8.74 -11.92
CA ASP A 107 20.37 9.58 -13.01
C ASP A 107 21.14 10.91 -13.02
N TYR A 108 21.18 11.65 -11.90
CA TYR A 108 21.97 12.89 -11.81
C TYR A 108 23.45 12.72 -12.19
N ASN A 109 24.07 11.58 -11.85
CA ASN A 109 25.47 11.32 -12.20
C ASN A 109 25.64 10.90 -13.67
N MET A 110 24.71 10.15 -14.25
CA MET A 110 24.77 9.70 -15.64
C MET A 110 24.31 10.77 -16.63
N THR A 111 23.30 11.58 -16.31
CA THR A 111 22.90 12.74 -17.13
C THR A 111 24.08 13.70 -17.30
N LYS A 112 24.82 13.97 -16.22
CA LYS A 112 26.05 14.77 -16.27
C LYS A 112 27.11 14.16 -17.20
N VAL A 113 27.29 12.83 -17.18
CA VAL A 113 28.23 12.13 -18.09
C VAL A 113 27.75 12.20 -19.55
N PHE A 114 26.45 12.07 -19.79
CA PHE A 114 25.86 12.19 -21.13
C PHE A 114 26.05 13.60 -21.72
N ASP A 115 25.79 14.65 -20.92
CA ASP A 115 25.96 16.05 -21.33
C ASP A 115 27.43 16.42 -21.61
N LEU A 116 28.38 15.84 -20.87
CA LEU A 116 29.81 16.07 -21.10
C LEU A 116 30.31 15.38 -22.38
N ASN A 117 29.88 14.14 -22.63
CA ASN A 117 30.27 13.40 -23.84
C ASN A 117 29.66 14.00 -25.12
N THR A 118 28.44 14.53 -25.06
CA THR A 118 27.84 15.24 -26.21
C THR A 118 28.57 16.55 -26.50
N ASN A 119 28.83 17.39 -25.51
CA ASN A 119 29.53 18.66 -25.71
C ASN A 119 30.97 18.48 -26.21
N GLU A 120 31.73 17.50 -25.71
CA GLU A 120 33.06 17.17 -26.25
C GLU A 120 32.98 16.68 -27.71
N GLY A 121 31.99 15.86 -28.07
CA GLY A 121 31.78 15.43 -29.47
C GLY A 121 31.58 16.60 -30.45
N TYR A 122 30.79 17.61 -30.07
CA TYR A 122 30.55 18.79 -30.91
C TYR A 122 31.77 19.73 -31.05
N MET A 123 32.67 19.74 -30.07
CA MET A 123 33.86 20.61 -30.09
C MET A 123 35.00 20.01 -30.92
N LEU A 124 34.97 18.70 -31.16
CA LEU A 124 35.99 17.94 -31.87
C LEU A 124 35.67 17.77 -33.36
N GLU A 125 34.39 17.83 -33.75
CA GLU A 125 33.97 17.83 -35.16
C GLU A 125 34.14 19.21 -35.84
N LYS A 126 34.27 20.29 -35.07
CA LYS A 126 34.31 21.67 -35.58
C LYS A 126 35.71 22.23 -35.82
N LYS A 127 36.75 21.40 -35.85
CA LYS A 127 38.16 21.82 -35.97
C LYS A 127 38.84 21.13 -37.14
#